data_AF-A0A0H5QQ81-F1
#
_entry.id   AF-A0A0H5QQ81-F1
#
_cell.length_a   1.000
_cell.length_b   1.000
_cell.length_c   1.000
_cell.angle_alpha   90.00
_cell.angle_beta   90.00
_cell.angle_gamma   90.00
#
_symmetry.space_group_name_H-M   'P 1'
#
loop_
_entity.id
_entity.type
_entity.pdbx_description
1 polymer ?
#
loop_
_entity_poly.entity_id
_entity_poly.type
_entity_poly.pdbx_seq_one_letter_code
_entity_poly.pdbx_strand_id
1 'polypeptide(L)'
;ASFPIHHMMFETPAWSDGPTRAQLDQIVDDDNQLTVVGVALGYIDVFDLFYSRAQAVNVRNVVIIALDQRAYDILIDRFPTQTFIFDGKVTEGVFGTDNFRRLTSSRPRFLEWILGLGYSVFYCDIDTAYRRNPFDDFAKYLVDAKVDMLMAKDRPDLWCTGMIYM
;
A
#
# COMPACT_ATOMS: atom_id res chain seq x y z
N ALA A 1 33.69 -14.99 -2.20
CA ALA A 1 33.52 -14.07 -1.06
C ALA A 1 32.04 -14.03 -0.74
N SER A 2 31.64 -14.61 0.39
CA SER A 2 30.25 -14.61 0.86
C SER A 2 29.92 -13.23 1.42
N PHE A 3 28.93 -12.56 0.82
CA PHE A 3 28.39 -11.32 1.38
C PHE A 3 27.61 -11.66 2.66
N PRO A 4 27.87 -10.97 3.78
CA PRO A 4 27.08 -11.18 4.99
C PRO A 4 25.68 -10.62 4.75
N ILE A 5 24.68 -11.49 4.85
CA ILE A 5 23.27 -11.08 4.94
C ILE A 5 23.11 -10.48 6.33
N HIS A 6 23.10 -9.16 6.43
CA HIS A 6 22.65 -8.49 7.65
C HIS A 6 21.15 -8.73 7.78
N HIS A 7 20.78 -9.69 8.64
CA HIS A 7 19.46 -9.70 9.24
C HIS A 7 19.28 -8.39 10.02
N MET A 8 18.70 -7.37 9.39
CA MET A 8 18.05 -6.31 10.15
C MET A 8 16.82 -6.94 10.80
N MET A 9 16.98 -7.38 12.05
CA MET A 9 15.82 -7.56 12.91
C MET A 9 15.27 -6.17 13.21
N PHE A 10 14.16 -5.81 12.55
CA PHE A 10 13.36 -4.68 12.99
C PHE A 10 12.59 -5.10 14.24
N GLU A 11 13.25 -5.07 15.40
CA GLU A 11 12.55 -5.07 16.69
C GLU A 11 11.93 -3.69 16.89
N THR A 12 10.76 -3.47 16.28
CA THR A 12 9.91 -2.31 16.51
C THR A 12 8.50 -2.84 16.72
N PRO A 13 7.66 -2.26 17.61
CA PRO A 13 6.38 -2.87 17.94
C PRO A 13 5.60 -3.12 16.65
N ALA A 14 5.13 -4.37 16.48
CA ALA A 14 4.22 -4.73 15.42
C ALA A 14 3.04 -3.74 15.43
N TRP A 15 2.45 -3.46 14.27
CA TRP A 15 1.19 -2.73 14.18
C TRP A 15 0.14 -3.53 14.94
N SER A 16 0.04 -3.32 16.25
CA SER A 16 -0.65 -4.20 17.19
C SER A 16 -2.14 -4.32 16.90
N ASP A 17 -2.68 -3.29 16.24
CA ASP A 17 -4.09 -3.12 15.93
C ASP A 17 -4.31 -3.00 14.40
N GLY A 18 -3.46 -3.66 13.60
CA GLY A 18 -3.67 -3.76 12.16
C GLY A 18 -4.98 -4.49 11.79
N PRO A 19 -5.45 -4.37 10.54
CA PRO A 19 -6.66 -5.02 10.08
C PRO A 19 -6.54 -6.54 10.27
N THR A 20 -7.63 -7.14 10.73
CA THR A 20 -7.78 -8.59 10.80
C THR A 20 -8.09 -9.15 9.42
N ARG A 21 -7.82 -10.45 9.24
CA ARG A 21 -8.20 -11.17 8.02
C ARG A 21 -9.70 -11.04 7.72
N ALA A 22 -10.57 -11.15 8.73
CA ALA A 22 -12.01 -11.00 8.57
C ALA A 22 -12.45 -9.59 8.10
N GLN A 23 -11.68 -8.55 8.38
CA GLN A 23 -11.93 -7.21 7.85
C GLN A 23 -11.48 -7.11 6.39
N LEU A 24 -10.31 -7.65 6.06
CA LEU A 24 -9.77 -7.61 4.69
C LEU A 24 -10.52 -8.54 3.73
N ASP A 25 -11.09 -9.65 4.20
CA ASP A 25 -11.94 -10.56 3.42
C ASP A 25 -13.20 -9.85 2.88
N GLN A 26 -13.60 -8.71 3.45
CA GLN A 26 -14.72 -7.91 2.95
C GLN A 26 -14.33 -6.99 1.78
N ILE A 27 -13.04 -6.87 1.49
CA ILE A 27 -12.47 -5.94 0.51
C ILE A 27 -11.81 -6.70 -0.64
N VAL A 28 -11.16 -7.82 -0.33
CA VAL A 28 -10.40 -8.64 -1.28
C VAL A 28 -11.22 -9.02 -2.52
N ASP A 29 -10.55 -9.12 -3.67
CA ASP A 29 -11.18 -9.67 -4.86
C ASP A 29 -11.15 -11.21 -4.89
N ASP A 30 -11.77 -11.78 -5.94
CA ASP A 30 -11.89 -13.22 -6.13
C ASP A 30 -10.53 -13.94 -6.28
N ASP A 31 -9.47 -13.18 -6.63
CA ASP A 31 -8.11 -13.69 -6.81
C ASP A 31 -7.24 -13.50 -5.55
N ASN A 32 -7.85 -13.12 -4.42
CA ASN A 32 -7.18 -12.88 -3.14
C ASN A 32 -6.18 -11.70 -3.18
N GLN A 33 -6.48 -10.69 -3.99
CA GLN A 33 -5.64 -9.50 -4.19
C GLN A 33 -6.23 -8.26 -3.53
N LEU A 34 -5.36 -7.41 -2.98
CA LEU A 34 -5.70 -6.12 -2.39
C LEU A 34 -4.88 -5.01 -3.03
N THR A 35 -5.53 -3.91 -3.42
CA THR A 35 -4.85 -2.65 -3.72
C THR A 35 -4.66 -1.87 -2.42
N VAL A 36 -3.43 -1.69 -1.96
CA VAL A 36 -3.13 -1.00 -0.70
C VAL A 36 -2.55 0.38 -0.98
N VAL A 37 -3.13 1.41 -0.38
CA VAL A 37 -2.68 2.80 -0.52
C VAL A 37 -2.44 3.44 0.84
N GLY A 38 -1.42 4.30 0.94
CA GLY A 38 -1.16 5.12 2.12
C GLY A 38 -1.67 6.54 1.91
N VAL A 39 -2.46 7.08 2.84
CA VAL A 39 -3.06 8.41 2.72
C VAL A 39 -2.78 9.23 3.98
N ALA A 40 -2.17 10.40 3.81
CA ALA A 40 -2.02 11.41 4.85
C ALA A 40 -2.96 12.60 4.57
N LEU A 41 -3.25 13.41 5.59
CA LEU A 41 -4.23 14.50 5.53
C LEU A 41 -3.99 15.44 4.35
N GLY A 42 -2.74 15.77 4.08
CA GLY A 42 -2.34 16.70 3.01
C GLY A 42 -2.57 16.19 1.58
N TYR A 43 -3.02 14.94 1.41
CA TYR A 43 -3.23 14.30 0.12
C TYR A 43 -4.63 13.70 -0.06
N ILE A 44 -5.60 14.10 0.76
CA ILE A 44 -6.99 13.59 0.68
C ILE A 44 -7.64 13.90 -0.68
N ASP A 45 -7.36 15.07 -1.24
CA ASP A 45 -7.82 15.49 -2.57
C ASP A 45 -7.20 14.66 -3.71
N VAL A 46 -5.91 14.36 -3.59
CA VAL A 46 -5.20 13.46 -4.52
C VAL A 46 -5.76 12.04 -4.41
N PHE A 47 -6.01 11.55 -3.19
CA PHE A 47 -6.66 10.27 -2.95
C PHE A 47 -8.05 10.20 -3.60
N ASP A 48 -8.85 11.27 -3.52
CA ASP A 48 -10.18 11.29 -4.14
C ASP A 48 -10.12 11.12 -5.66
N LEU A 49 -9.13 11.74 -6.31
CA LEU A 49 -8.88 11.55 -7.73
C LEU A 49 -8.46 10.10 -8.01
N PHE A 50 -7.49 9.57 -7.27
CA PHE A 50 -7.05 8.18 -7.40
C PHE A 50 -8.22 7.20 -7.25
N TYR A 51 -9.01 7.34 -6.18
CA TYR A 51 -10.12 6.45 -5.88
C TYR A 51 -11.18 6.51 -6.98
N SER A 52 -11.53 7.70 -7.45
CA SER A 52 -12.45 7.86 -8.59
C SER A 52 -11.95 7.14 -9.84
N ARG A 53 -10.65 7.25 -10.14
CA ARG A 53 -10.03 6.54 -11.27
C ARG A 53 -10.02 5.03 -11.08
N ALA A 54 -9.71 4.53 -9.89
CA ALA A 54 -9.74 3.12 -9.55
C ALA A 54 -11.15 2.53 -9.76
N GLN A 55 -12.18 3.18 -9.24
CA GLN A 55 -13.58 2.77 -9.44
C GLN A 55 -13.98 2.77 -10.92
N ALA A 56 -13.55 3.78 -11.69
CA ALA A 56 -13.86 3.90 -13.12
C ALA A 56 -13.26 2.77 -13.99
N VAL A 57 -12.20 2.11 -13.50
CA VAL A 57 -11.59 0.94 -14.15
C VAL A 57 -11.88 -0.37 -13.42
N ASN A 58 -12.89 -0.38 -12.55
CA ASN A 58 -13.38 -1.55 -11.80
C ASN A 58 -12.39 -2.15 -10.79
N VAL A 59 -11.50 -1.33 -10.21
CA VAL A 59 -10.70 -1.70 -9.04
C VAL A 59 -11.50 -1.37 -7.78
N ARG A 60 -11.97 -2.40 -7.07
CA ARG A 60 -12.84 -2.26 -5.87
C ARG A 60 -12.18 -2.74 -4.58
N ASN A 61 -11.13 -3.53 -4.69
CA ASN A 61 -10.34 -4.11 -3.61
C ASN A 61 -9.35 -3.12 -2.99
N VAL A 62 -9.77 -1.88 -2.72
CA VAL A 62 -8.89 -0.83 -2.21
C VAL A 62 -8.89 -0.82 -0.67
N VAL A 63 -7.72 -0.98 -0.08
CA VAL A 63 -7.44 -0.83 1.35
C VAL A 63 -6.74 0.51 1.57
N ILE A 64 -7.34 1.34 2.42
CA ILE A 64 -6.90 2.69 2.71
C ILE A 64 -6.19 2.69 4.05
N ILE A 65 -4.88 2.90 4.04
CA ILE A 65 -4.07 3.04 5.25
C ILE A 65 -3.92 4.53 5.55
N ALA A 66 -4.68 5.02 6.53
CA ALA A 66 -4.55 6.38 7.03
C ALA A 66 -3.24 6.49 7.84
N LEU A 67 -2.37 7.41 7.41
CA LEU A 67 -1.01 7.59 7.96
C LEU A 67 -0.96 8.58 9.13
N ASP A 68 -2.07 9.28 9.40
CA ASP A 68 -2.26 10.16 10.54
C ASP A 68 -3.73 10.15 10.98
N GLN A 69 -3.98 10.53 12.24
CA GLN A 69 -5.33 10.49 12.83
C GLN A 69 -6.33 11.38 12.10
N ARG A 70 -5.90 12.54 11.59
CA ARG A 70 -6.82 13.48 10.92
C ARG A 70 -7.26 12.94 9.57
N ALA A 71 -6.37 12.28 8.84
CA ALA A 71 -6.73 11.54 7.64
C ALA A 71 -7.71 10.40 7.97
N TYR A 72 -7.45 9.65 9.05
CA TYR A 72 -8.31 8.55 9.48
C TYR A 72 -9.73 9.03 9.79
N ASP A 73 -9.88 10.08 10.60
CA ASP A 73 -11.19 10.63 10.99
C ASP A 73 -12.04 11.01 9.78
N ILE A 74 -11.42 11.54 8.71
CA ILE A 74 -12.13 11.90 7.46
C ILE A 74 -12.45 10.65 6.64
N LEU A 75 -11.50 9.71 6.52
CA LEU A 75 -11.61 8.58 5.61
C LEU A 75 -12.51 7.48 6.16
N ILE A 76 -12.52 7.26 7.48
CA ILE A 76 -13.38 6.23 8.11
C ILE A 76 -14.86 6.56 7.96
N ASP A 77 -15.23 7.84 8.04
CA ASP A 77 -16.62 8.28 7.83
C ASP A 77 -17.07 8.06 6.38
N ARG A 78 -16.15 8.14 5.41
CA ARG A 78 -16.42 7.99 3.97
C ARG A 78 -16.32 6.54 3.50
N PHE A 79 -15.39 5.78 4.06
CA PHE A 79 -15.02 4.43 3.64
C PHE A 79 -14.83 3.53 4.88
N PRO A 80 -15.91 3.24 5.64
CA PRO A 80 -15.83 2.60 6.96
C PRO A 80 -15.27 1.18 6.93
N THR A 81 -15.44 0.47 5.81
CA THR A 81 -14.93 -0.90 5.65
C THR A 81 -13.52 -0.95 5.09
N GLN A 82 -13.06 0.08 4.39
CA GLN A 82 -11.79 0.10 3.66
C GLN A 82 -10.68 0.82 4.41
N THR A 83 -11.00 1.60 5.45
CA THR A 83 -10.05 2.49 6.13
C THR A 83 -9.51 1.91 7.42
N PHE A 84 -8.18 1.91 7.56
CA PHE A 84 -7.47 1.49 8.77
C PHE A 84 -6.43 2.53 9.16
N ILE A 85 -6.31 2.81 10.46
CA ILE A 85 -5.27 3.70 10.97
C ILE A 85 -3.96 2.94 11.15
N PHE A 86 -2.88 3.45 10.57
CA PHE A 86 -1.55 3.02 10.92
C PHE A 86 -1.01 3.95 12.01
N ASP A 87 -0.84 3.42 13.24
CA ASP A 87 -0.34 4.20 14.38
C ASP A 87 1.15 4.51 14.22
N GLY A 88 1.42 5.52 13.39
CA GLY A 88 2.64 6.27 13.41
C GLY A 88 2.28 7.68 13.83
N LYS A 89 2.80 8.14 14.96
CA LYS A 89 2.82 9.56 15.34
C LYS A 89 3.61 10.39 14.31
N VAL A 90 3.08 10.53 13.10
CA VAL A 90 3.72 11.17 11.96
C VAL A 90 2.86 12.38 11.61
N THR A 91 3.20 13.51 12.20
CA THR A 91 2.68 14.80 11.80
C THR A 91 3.45 15.28 10.57
N GLU A 92 2.73 15.55 9.48
CA GLU A 92 3.13 16.32 8.29
C GLU A 92 4.60 16.15 7.85
N GLY A 93 4.83 15.29 6.84
CA GLY A 93 6.15 15.11 6.22
C GLY A 93 6.29 15.95 4.95
N VAL A 94 7.01 17.06 5.03
CA VAL A 94 7.51 17.75 3.82
C VAL A 94 8.54 16.85 3.14
N PHE A 95 8.48 16.70 1.82
CA PHE A 95 9.42 15.89 1.04
C PHE A 95 10.88 16.17 1.42
N GLY A 96 11.65 15.11 1.69
CA GLY A 96 13.06 15.20 2.08
C GLY A 96 13.33 15.42 3.58
N THR A 97 12.30 15.60 4.42
CA THR A 97 12.46 15.68 5.88
C THR A 97 12.52 14.31 6.54
N ASP A 98 12.97 14.26 7.79
CA ASP A 98 12.96 13.02 8.58
C ASP A 98 11.54 12.50 8.84
N ASN A 99 10.53 13.39 8.87
CA ASN A 99 9.13 12.98 8.94
C ASN A 99 8.67 12.30 7.65
N PHE A 100 9.09 12.80 6.48
CA PHE A 100 8.85 12.11 5.21
C PHE A 100 9.56 10.75 5.16
N ARG A 101 10.80 10.65 5.65
CA ARG A 101 11.51 9.37 5.76
C ARG A 101 10.78 8.38 6.68
N ARG A 102 10.27 8.86 7.82
CA ARG A 102 9.43 8.07 8.75
C ARG A 102 8.14 7.59 8.07
N LEU A 103 7.49 8.44 7.27
CA LEU A 103 6.32 8.09 6.48
C LEU A 103 6.65 7.05 5.39
N THR A 104 7.77 7.18 4.68
CA THR A 104 8.19 6.13 3.72
C THR A 104 8.62 4.84 4.41
N SER A 105 9.08 4.91 5.66
CA SER A 105 9.48 3.73 6.44
C SER A 105 8.31 2.99 7.08
N SER A 106 7.10 3.55 7.10
CA SER A 106 5.89 2.82 7.53
C SER A 106 5.38 1.86 6.47
N ARG A 107 5.64 2.15 5.18
CA ARG A 107 5.19 1.35 4.03
C ARG A 107 5.56 -0.12 4.15
N PRO A 108 6.84 -0.51 4.37
CA PRO A 108 7.17 -1.93 4.53
C PRO A 108 6.38 -2.62 5.65
N ARG A 109 6.03 -1.90 6.72
CA ARG A 109 5.41 -2.49 7.92
C ARG A 109 3.97 -2.91 7.71
N PHE A 110 3.13 -2.02 7.17
CA PHE A 110 1.74 -2.39 6.90
C PHE A 110 1.63 -3.37 5.72
N LEU A 111 2.57 -3.31 4.75
CA LEU A 111 2.61 -4.28 3.66
C LEU A 111 3.00 -5.67 4.19
N GLU A 112 4.04 -5.78 5.02
CA GLU A 112 4.43 -7.03 5.67
C GLU A 112 3.29 -7.63 6.50
N TRP A 113 2.55 -6.79 7.23
CA TRP A 113 1.38 -7.24 7.99
C TRP A 113 0.32 -7.88 7.09
N ILE A 114 -0.08 -7.20 6.01
CA ILE A 114 -1.12 -7.68 5.10
C ILE A 114 -0.67 -8.93 4.34
N LEU A 115 0.58 -8.95 3.86
CA LEU A 115 1.19 -10.13 3.22
C LEU A 115 1.23 -11.32 4.19
N GLY A 116 1.53 -11.07 5.47
CA GLY A 116 1.53 -12.09 6.53
C GLY A 116 0.16 -12.71 6.80
N LEU A 117 -0.94 -12.05 6.40
CA LEU A 117 -2.30 -12.60 6.44
C LEU A 117 -2.66 -13.46 5.22
N GLY A 118 -1.74 -13.57 4.25
CA GLY A 118 -1.84 -14.43 3.08
C GLY A 118 -2.48 -13.80 1.85
N TYR A 119 -2.54 -12.46 1.76
CA TYR A 119 -3.04 -11.74 0.58
C TYR A 119 -1.91 -11.43 -0.41
N SER A 120 -2.25 -11.35 -1.70
CA SER A 120 -1.42 -10.63 -2.67
C SER A 120 -1.73 -9.14 -2.59
N VAL A 121 -0.70 -8.31 -2.68
CA VAL A 121 -0.81 -6.86 -2.48
C VAL A 121 -0.28 -6.12 -3.68
N PHE A 122 -1.13 -5.32 -4.30
CA PHE A 122 -0.71 -4.22 -5.14
C PHE A 122 -0.61 -2.93 -4.32
N TYR A 123 0.60 -2.55 -3.93
CA TYR A 123 0.84 -1.22 -3.36
C TYR A 123 0.91 -0.17 -4.47
N CYS A 124 0.20 0.94 -4.27
CA CYS A 124 0.19 2.05 -5.20
C CYS A 124 0.25 3.40 -4.46
N ASP A 125 1.11 4.30 -4.92
CA ASP A 125 1.09 5.70 -4.51
C ASP A 125 -0.16 6.38 -5.10
N ILE A 126 -0.80 7.24 -4.31
CA ILE A 126 -2.08 7.87 -4.65
C ILE A 126 -1.94 8.99 -5.70
N ASP A 127 -0.73 9.42 -6.03
CA ASP A 127 -0.46 10.35 -7.13
C ASP A 127 -0.46 9.68 -8.51
N THR A 128 -0.84 8.41 -8.58
CA THR A 128 -1.05 7.66 -9.83
C THR A 128 -2.50 7.77 -10.33
N ALA A 129 -2.70 7.54 -11.63
CA ALA A 129 -4.02 7.56 -12.24
C ALA A 129 -4.24 6.35 -13.15
N TYR A 130 -5.16 5.47 -12.78
CA TYR A 130 -5.47 4.29 -13.57
C TYR A 130 -6.21 4.65 -14.86
N ARG A 131 -5.70 4.14 -15.98
CA ARG A 131 -6.35 4.20 -17.30
C ARG A 131 -7.06 2.90 -17.67
N ARG A 132 -6.66 1.80 -17.04
CA ARG A 132 -7.19 0.44 -17.17
C ARG A 132 -7.06 -0.25 -15.82
N ASN A 133 -7.70 -1.41 -15.64
CA ASN A 133 -7.48 -2.23 -14.46
C ASN A 133 -6.03 -2.75 -14.47
N PRO A 134 -5.19 -2.42 -13.46
CA PRO A 134 -3.80 -2.88 -13.41
C PRO A 134 -3.66 -4.40 -13.28
N PHE A 135 -4.64 -5.09 -12.66
CA PHE A 135 -4.62 -6.54 -12.49
C PHE A 135 -4.70 -7.30 -13.83
N ASP A 136 -5.38 -6.74 -14.83
CA ASP A 136 -5.41 -7.28 -16.20
C ASP A 136 -4.00 -7.31 -16.84
N ASP A 137 -3.16 -6.35 -16.48
CA ASP A 137 -1.77 -6.29 -16.94
C ASP A 137 -0.87 -7.21 -16.11
N PHE A 138 -1.08 -7.32 -14.79
CA PHE A 138 -0.31 -8.22 -13.93
C PHE A 138 -0.49 -9.69 -14.29
N ALA A 139 -1.72 -10.11 -14.61
CA ALA A 139 -2.01 -11.49 -15.01
C ALA A 139 -1.10 -12.00 -16.13
N LYS A 140 -0.67 -11.13 -17.05
CA LYS A 140 0.25 -11.48 -18.16
C LYS A 140 1.63 -11.91 -17.69
N TYR A 141 2.05 -11.48 -16.49
CA TYR A 141 3.35 -11.79 -15.91
C TYR A 141 3.28 -12.89 -14.85
N LEU A 142 2.11 -13.11 -14.25
CA LEU A 142 1.91 -14.08 -13.16
C LEU A 142 1.59 -15.50 -13.64
N VAL A 143 1.20 -15.68 -14.91
CA VAL A 143 0.79 -17.00 -15.47
C VAL A 143 1.92 -18.04 -15.49
N ASP A 144 3.17 -17.62 -15.70
CA ASP A 144 4.27 -18.54 -16.01
C ASP A 144 5.48 -18.46 -15.06
N ALA A 145 5.45 -17.60 -14.05
CA ALA A 145 6.63 -17.33 -13.25
C ALA A 145 6.35 -17.33 -11.75
N LYS A 146 7.26 -17.97 -11.00
CA LYS A 146 7.42 -17.82 -9.55
C LYS A 146 7.95 -16.41 -9.28
N VAL A 147 7.10 -15.41 -9.45
CA VAL A 147 7.44 -14.01 -9.24
C VAL A 147 6.97 -13.62 -7.85
N ASP A 148 7.92 -13.29 -6.98
CA ASP A 148 7.61 -12.78 -5.63
C ASP A 148 7.24 -11.28 -5.67
N MET A 149 7.62 -10.56 -6.73
CA MET A 149 7.38 -9.13 -6.85
C MET A 149 7.41 -8.61 -8.29
N LEU A 150 6.44 -7.77 -8.68
CA LEU A 150 6.49 -6.95 -9.90
C LEU A 150 6.72 -5.49 -9.54
N MET A 151 7.71 -4.87 -10.18
CA MET A 151 8.03 -3.46 -10.03
C MET A 151 8.26 -2.80 -11.38
N ALA A 152 7.87 -1.53 -11.49
CA ALA A 152 8.23 -0.72 -12.64
C ALA A 152 9.69 -0.26 -12.53
N LYS A 153 10.42 -0.31 -13.64
CA LYS A 153 11.77 0.27 -13.73
C LYS A 153 11.67 1.79 -13.77
N ASP A 154 12.39 2.49 -12.88
CA ASP A 154 12.47 3.96 -12.86
C ASP A 154 13.65 4.45 -13.71
N ARG A 155 14.85 3.98 -13.37
CA ARG A 155 16.11 4.29 -14.06
C ARG A 155 16.91 3.00 -14.31
N PRO A 156 18.02 3.02 -15.09
CA PRO A 156 18.78 1.80 -15.42
C PRO A 156 19.10 0.89 -14.22
N ASP A 157 19.30 1.52 -13.07
CA ASP A 157 19.82 1.01 -11.80
C ASP A 157 18.83 1.20 -10.62
N LEU A 158 17.62 1.71 -10.86
CA LEU A 158 16.61 1.96 -9.83
C LEU A 158 15.20 1.50 -10.24
N TRP A 159 14.45 1.08 -9.23
CA TRP A 159 13.07 0.62 -9.35
C TRP A 159 12.13 1.62 -8.72
N CYS A 160 10.99 1.87 -9.37
CA CYS A 160 9.93 2.70 -8.82
C CYS A 160 9.25 1.94 -7.68
N THR A 161 9.20 2.56 -6.51
CA THR A 161 8.52 1.99 -5.33
C THR A 161 7.07 2.44 -5.20
N GLY A 162 6.60 3.31 -6.09
CA GLY A 162 5.23 3.82 -6.09
C GLY A 162 4.21 2.88 -6.73
N MET A 163 4.65 1.78 -7.35
CA MET A 163 3.79 0.71 -7.85
C MET A 163 4.51 -0.61 -7.68
N ILE A 164 4.03 -1.44 -6.75
CA ILE A 164 4.67 -2.72 -6.41
C ILE A 164 3.56 -3.76 -6.24
N TYR A 165 3.61 -4.84 -7.01
CA TYR A 165 2.78 -6.02 -6.77
C TYR A 165 3.61 -7.09 -6.06
N MET A 166 3.07 -7.72 -5.02
CA MET A 166 3.70 -8.78 -4.21
C MET A 166 2.69 -9.88 -3.90
#